data_AF-A0A355GDP4-F1
#
_entry.id   AF-A0A355GDP4-F1
#
_cell.length_a   1.000
_cell.length_b   1.000
_cell.length_c   1.000
_cell.angle_alpha   90.00
_cell.angle_beta   90.00
_cell.angle_gamma   90.00
#
_symmetry.space_group_name_H-M   'P 1'
#
loop_
_entity.id
_entity.type
_entity.pdbx_description
1 polymer ?
#
loop_
_entity_poly.entity_id
_entity_poly.type
_entity_poly.pdbx_seq_one_letter_code
_entity_poly.pdbx_strand_id
1 'polypeptide(L)'
;DPFLVRAMSRVVIPQGQKRILVRARNASRLYIDDKLVAETGFHQISGSAHGHVFKVDRSLSPHIRPLHRGDQEKVIEFTGDGKPHR
;
A
#
# COMPACT_ATOMS: atom_id res chain seq x y z
N ASP A 1 -5.73 -10.92 -18.97
CA ASP A 1 -5.27 -9.55 -19.26
C ASP A 1 -5.22 -8.70 -18.01
N PRO A 2 -4.05 -8.13 -17.65
CA PRO A 2 -3.99 -7.13 -16.60
C PRO A 2 -4.64 -5.84 -17.09
N PHE A 3 -5.49 -5.23 -16.27
CA PHE A 3 -6.04 -3.89 -16.50
C PHE A 3 -5.52 -2.94 -15.43
N LEU A 4 -5.28 -1.68 -15.83
CA LEU A 4 -4.85 -0.61 -14.93
C LEU A 4 -6.06 0.24 -14.55
N VAL A 5 -6.27 0.41 -13.24
CA VAL A 5 -7.21 1.40 -12.71
C VAL A 5 -6.41 2.58 -12.17
N ARG A 6 -6.77 3.79 -12.61
CA ARG A 6 -6.22 5.04 -12.08
C ARG A 6 -7.35 5.84 -11.43
N ALA A 7 -7.18 6.15 -10.15
CA ALA A 7 -8.04 7.06 -9.41
C ALA A 7 -7.23 8.28 -9.00
N MET A 8 -7.86 9.46 -9.00
CA MET A 8 -7.28 10.71 -8.54
C MET A 8 -8.33 11.44 -7.72
N SER A 9 -7.92 12.10 -6.64
CA SER A 9 -8.77 12.95 -5.83
C SER A 9 -7.92 14.05 -5.19
N ARG A 10 -8.56 15.11 -4.68
CA ARG A 10 -7.89 16.01 -3.75
C ARG A 10 -8.26 15.61 -2.34
N VAL A 11 -7.27 15.47 -1.47
CA VAL A 11 -7.46 15.08 -0.07
C VAL A 11 -6.62 15.98 0.82
N VAL A 12 -7.19 16.41 1.94
CA VAL A 12 -6.45 17.12 2.98
C VAL A 12 -5.80 16.09 3.90
N ILE A 13 -4.47 16.11 3.98
CA ILE A 13 -3.74 15.27 4.93
C ILE A 13 -3.54 16.11 6.20
N PRO A 14 -4.09 15.70 7.37
CA PRO A 14 -4.02 16.52 8.57
C PRO A 14 -2.58 16.80 8.98
N GLN A 15 -2.35 17.95 9.60
CA GLN A 15 -1.01 18.37 10.03
C GLN A 15 -0.33 17.31 10.92
N GLY A 16 0.97 17.14 10.72
CA GLY A 16 1.84 16.26 11.50
C GLY A 16 2.11 14.91 10.84
N GLN A 17 2.85 14.05 11.54
CA GLN A 17 3.25 12.73 11.03
C GLN A 17 2.04 11.80 10.94
N LYS A 18 1.86 11.17 9.77
CA LYS A 18 0.84 10.16 9.48
C LYS A 18 1.49 8.91 8.93
N ARG A 19 0.82 7.78 9.12
CA ARG A 19 1.15 6.52 8.44
C ARG A 19 0.12 6.27 7.35
N ILE A 20 0.58 6.06 6.13
CA ILE A 20 -0.26 5.70 4.98
C ILE A 20 0.00 4.24 4.66
N LEU A 21 -1.08 3.45 4.60
CA LEU A 21 -1.05 2.06 4.15
C LEU A 21 -1.53 1.99 2.70
N VAL A 22 -0.66 1.55 1.81
CA VAL A 22 -1.02 1.18 0.43
C VAL A 22 -1.11 -0.33 0.37
N ARG A 23 -2.29 -0.86 0.07
CA ARG A 23 -2.53 -2.30 -0.07
C ARG A 23 -3.24 -2.57 -1.40
N ALA A 24 -2.73 -3.53 -2.16
CA ALA A 24 -3.28 -3.90 -3.45
C ALA A 24 -3.11 -5.39 -3.70
N ARG A 25 -3.99 -5.98 -4.53
CA ARG A 25 -3.85 -7.38 -4.92
C ARG A 25 -2.62 -7.62 -5.78
N ASN A 26 -2.02 -6.61 -6.40
CA ASN A 26 -0.79 -6.74 -7.21
C ASN A 26 0.02 -5.44 -7.07
N ALA A 27 0.82 -5.08 -8.07
CA ALA A 27 1.53 -3.80 -8.09
C ALA A 27 0.58 -2.60 -8.04
N SER A 28 0.97 -1.57 -7.30
CA SER A 28 0.27 -0.31 -7.15
C SER A 28 1.28 0.81 -6.94
N ARG A 29 0.89 2.03 -7.30
CA ARG A 29 1.67 3.26 -7.08
C ARG A 29 0.78 4.32 -6.48
N LEU A 30 1.27 4.95 -5.40
CA LEU A 30 0.65 6.12 -4.81
C LEU A 30 1.52 7.35 -5.13
N TYR A 31 0.87 8.35 -5.71
CA TYR A 31 1.46 9.66 -5.95
C TYR A 31 0.79 10.67 -5.01
N ILE A 32 1.58 11.60 -4.49
CA ILE A 32 1.09 12.79 -3.79
C ILE A 32 1.85 13.99 -4.38
N ASP A 33 1.12 14.97 -4.88
CA ASP A 33 1.62 16.15 -5.58
C ASP A 33 2.56 15.76 -6.74
N ASP A 34 2.08 14.80 -7.55
CA ASP A 34 2.78 14.21 -8.70
C ASP A 34 4.11 13.50 -8.35
N LYS A 35 4.46 13.37 -7.06
CA LYS A 35 5.63 12.63 -6.57
C LYS A 35 5.25 11.21 -6.16
N LEU A 36 5.98 10.21 -6.64
CA LEU A 36 5.81 8.83 -6.19
C LEU A 36 6.23 8.73 -4.71
N VAL A 37 5.30 8.37 -3.84
CA VAL A 37 5.55 8.26 -2.39
C VAL A 37 5.55 6.81 -1.90
N ALA A 38 4.85 5.91 -2.59
CA ALA A 38 4.84 4.49 -2.27
C ALA A 38 4.57 3.64 -3.51
N GLU A 39 5.14 2.44 -3.51
CA GLU A 39 4.84 1.40 -4.49
C GLU A 39 4.77 0.03 -3.83
N THR A 40 3.94 -0.85 -4.41
CA THR A 40 3.93 -2.29 -4.12
C THR A 40 4.43 -3.05 -5.35
N GLY A 41 5.09 -4.18 -5.12
CA GLY A 41 5.65 -5.00 -6.19
C GLY A 41 4.61 -5.87 -6.89
N PHE A 42 5.02 -6.45 -8.04
CA PHE A 42 4.25 -7.50 -8.68
C PHE A 42 4.31 -8.81 -7.88
N HIS A 43 3.39 -9.72 -8.18
CA HIS A 43 3.44 -11.09 -7.67
C HIS A 43 4.75 -11.78 -8.04
N GLN A 44 5.40 -12.37 -7.04
CA GLN A 44 6.52 -13.28 -7.22
C GLN A 44 6.09 -14.68 -6.81
N ILE A 45 5.40 -15.36 -7.71
CA ILE A 45 4.91 -16.73 -7.47
C ILE A 45 6.01 -17.69 -7.92
N SER A 46 6.57 -18.44 -6.97
CA SER A 46 7.50 -19.52 -7.29
C SER A 46 6.74 -20.69 -7.92
N GLY A 47 7.33 -21.31 -8.95
CA GLY A 47 6.84 -22.57 -9.52
C GLY A 47 7.16 -23.81 -8.68
N SER A 48 7.89 -23.66 -7.56
CA SER A 48 8.25 -24.77 -6.68
C SER A 48 7.12 -25.15 -5.72
N ALA A 49 6.90 -26.45 -5.54
CA ALA A 49 5.92 -27.00 -4.59
C ALA A 49 6.38 -26.95 -3.12
N HIS A 50 7.62 -26.49 -2.85
CA HIS A 50 8.19 -26.40 -1.49
C HIS A 50 8.14 -24.98 -0.90
N GLY A 51 7.15 -24.17 -1.31
CA GLY A 51 7.00 -22.79 -0.83
C GLY A 51 6.81 -22.70 0.68
N HIS A 52 7.31 -21.62 1.28
CA HIS A 52 7.15 -21.35 2.71
C HIS A 52 5.80 -20.71 3.02
N VAL A 53 5.18 -21.14 4.13
CA VAL A 53 4.00 -20.47 4.69
C VAL A 53 4.47 -19.45 5.72
N PHE A 54 4.27 -18.18 5.40
CA PHE A 54 4.58 -17.09 6.33
C PHE A 54 3.52 -17.00 7.43
N LYS A 55 3.96 -16.68 8.65
CA LYS A 55 3.05 -16.32 9.73
C LYS A 55 2.35 -15.02 9.37
N VAL A 56 1.08 -14.92 9.75
CA VAL A 56 0.28 -13.72 9.51
C VAL A 56 0.76 -12.59 10.42
N ASP A 57 1.24 -11.50 9.82
CA ASP A 57 1.56 -10.27 10.55
C ASP A 57 0.26 -9.53 10.94
N ARG A 58 0.18 -9.11 12.20
CA ARG A 58 -0.93 -8.36 12.81
C ARG A 58 -0.45 -7.13 13.59
N SER A 59 0.82 -6.77 13.45
CA SER A 59 1.46 -5.70 14.23
C SER A 59 1.04 -4.28 13.81
N LEU A 60 0.49 -4.12 12.60
CA LEU A 60 0.15 -2.82 12.02
C LEU A 60 -0.89 -2.03 12.82
N SER A 61 -1.94 -2.69 13.30
CA SER A 61 -3.01 -2.10 14.11
C SER A 61 -3.89 -3.19 14.74
N PRO A 62 -4.44 -2.99 15.95
CA PRO A 62 -5.24 -3.99 16.65
C PRO A 62 -6.53 -4.43 15.92
N HIS A 63 -7.06 -3.59 15.03
CA HIS A 63 -8.34 -3.83 14.34
C HIS A 63 -8.23 -3.87 12.81
N ILE A 64 -7.01 -4.01 12.28
CA ILE A 64 -6.83 -4.10 10.83
C ILE A 64 -7.02 -5.53 10.34
N ARG A 65 -7.65 -5.68 9.17
CA ARG A 65 -7.71 -7.00 8.51
C ARG A 65 -6.28 -7.48 8.21
N PRO A 66 -5.96 -8.77 8.46
CA PRO A 66 -4.69 -9.32 8.03
C PRO A 66 -4.48 -9.22 6.53
N LEU A 67 -3.22 -9.21 6.10
CA LEU A 67 -2.88 -9.26 4.69
C LEU A 67 -3.28 -10.63 4.11
N HIS A 68 -4.06 -10.63 3.03
CA HIS A 68 -4.44 -11.87 2.36
C HIS A 68 -3.31 -12.39 1.48
N ARG A 69 -3.29 -13.69 1.23
CA ARG A 69 -2.29 -14.31 0.33
C ARG A 69 -2.40 -13.69 -1.07
N GLY A 70 -1.25 -13.25 -1.59
CA GLY A 70 -1.17 -12.57 -2.88
C GLY A 70 -1.47 -11.07 -2.80
N ASP A 71 -2.01 -10.53 -1.72
CA ASP A 71 -2.01 -9.07 -1.55
C ASP A 71 -0.58 -8.61 -1.22
N GLN A 72 -0.22 -7.44 -1.73
CA GLN A 72 1.01 -6.73 -1.41
C GLN A 72 0.66 -5.46 -0.65
N GLU A 73 1.52 -5.05 0.27
CA GLU A 73 1.33 -3.80 1.00
C GLU A 73 2.62 -3.07 1.30
N LYS A 74 2.48 -1.76 1.49
CA LYS A 74 3.56 -0.87 1.93
C LYS A 74 2.98 0.15 2.90
N VAL A 75 3.66 0.31 4.04
CA VAL A 75 3.42 1.44 4.96
C VAL A 75 4.52 2.46 4.76
N ILE A 76 4.11 3.72 4.67
CA ILE A 76 5.02 4.88 4.62
C ILE A 76 4.64 5.86 5.72
N GLU A 77 5.63 6.63 6.16
CA GLU A 77 5.39 7.83 6.93
C GLU A 77 5.27 9.02 5.97
N PHE A 78 4.30 9.89 6.24
CA PHE A 78 4.07 11.11 5.48
C PHE A 78 3.72 12.24 6.44
N THR A 79 4.39 13.38 6.31
CA THR A 79 4.11 14.57 7.12
C THR A 79 3.08 15.44 6.41
N GLY A 80 1.86 15.49 6.93
CA GLY A 80 0.82 16.37 6.41
C GLY A 80 1.05 17.82 6.83
N ASP A 81 0.65 18.75 5.97
CA ASP A 81 0.70 20.20 6.22
C ASP A 81 -0.69 20.82 6.47
N GLY A 82 -1.75 20.00 6.47
CA GLY A 82 -3.14 20.45 6.64
C GLY A 82 -3.76 21.08 5.40
N LYS A 83 -3.09 21.04 4.24
CA LYS A 83 -3.59 21.58 2.97
C LYS A 83 -4.09 20.46 2.05
N PRO A 84 -4.89 20.81 1.02
CA PRO A 84 -5.29 19.85 0.00
C PRO A 84 -4.10 19.44 -0.87
N HIS A 85 -3.88 18.13 -1.01
CA HIS A 85 -2.91 17.52 -1.92
C HIS A 85 -3.61 16.76 -3.05
N ARG A 86 -2.91 16.52 -4.16
CA ARG A 86 -3.41 15.78 -5.34
C ARG A 86 -2.73 14.42 -5.51
#